data_AF-A0A2V9TIG4-F1
#
_entry.id   AF-A0A2V9TIG4-F1
#
_cell.length_a   1.000
_cell.length_b   1.000
_cell.length_c   1.000
_cell.angle_alpha   90.00
_cell.angle_beta   90.00
_cell.angle_gamma   90.00
#
_symmetry.space_group_name_H-M   'P 1'
#
loop_
_entity.id
_entity.type
_entity.pdbx_description
1 polymer ?
#
loop_
_entity_poly.entity_id
_entity_poly.type
_entity_poly.pdbx_seq_one_letter_code
_entity_poly.pdbx_strand_id
1 'polypeptide(L)'
;PLANVDWSKTRAYGLGLNGLYLNMHARERQGIVTPGAEADALLKEIREKLLAVRDPINNLPVITRVDFAADVYQGPYAHDGPDALVGYNRGYRAGWKTILGAFPPDILEDNTNPWSGDHCMDYTLVPGVLLSNRDIAAATPALTDIAPTILAEFGIAKPKDMMGQSVFQPDLAKH
;
A
#
# COMPACT_ATOMS: atom_id res chain seq x y z
N PRO A 1 -1.89 18.50 -13.51
CA PRO A 1 -2.97 17.96 -12.65
C PRO A 1 -3.15 18.72 -11.33
N LEU A 2 -2.06 19.02 -10.60
CA LEU A 2 -2.12 19.61 -9.25
C LEU A 2 -2.21 21.15 -9.22
N ALA A 3 -2.33 21.82 -10.36
CA ALA A 3 -2.32 23.29 -10.47
C ALA A 3 -3.55 23.97 -9.83
N ASN A 4 -4.63 23.22 -9.62
CA ASN A 4 -5.89 23.72 -9.05
C ASN A 4 -6.06 23.35 -7.56
N VAL A 5 -4.98 22.93 -6.89
CA VAL A 5 -4.99 22.58 -5.46
C VAL A 5 -4.48 23.76 -4.62
N ASP A 6 -5.26 24.20 -3.64
CA ASP A 6 -4.80 25.13 -2.61
C ASP A 6 -3.99 24.37 -1.56
N TRP A 7 -2.70 24.21 -1.81
CA TRP A 7 -1.78 23.49 -0.91
C TRP A 7 -1.67 24.14 0.47
N SER A 8 -1.92 25.44 0.60
CA SER A 8 -1.89 26.13 1.90
C SER A 8 -3.01 25.70 2.85
N LYS A 9 -4.03 25.00 2.33
CA LYS A 9 -5.19 24.49 3.09
C LYS A 9 -5.35 22.98 2.99
N THR A 10 -4.49 22.32 2.22
CA THR A 10 -4.56 20.87 2.01
C THR A 10 -3.70 20.17 3.06
N ARG A 11 -4.31 19.33 3.91
CA ARG A 11 -3.59 18.58 4.97
C ARG A 11 -3.11 17.21 4.50
N ALA A 12 -3.82 16.59 3.57
CA ALA A 12 -3.50 15.27 3.03
C ALA A 12 -4.02 15.14 1.59
N TYR A 13 -3.43 14.23 0.82
CA TYR A 13 -3.80 13.96 -0.56
C TYR A 13 -3.51 12.49 -0.92
N GLY A 14 -4.31 11.94 -1.83
CA GLY A 14 -4.05 10.65 -2.46
C GLY A 14 -3.29 10.83 -3.77
N LEU A 15 -2.33 9.95 -4.04
CA LEU A 15 -1.63 9.91 -5.33
C LEU A 15 -1.24 8.47 -5.68
N GLY A 16 -1.33 8.14 -6.97
CA GLY A 16 -1.16 6.76 -7.41
C GLY A 16 -2.35 5.90 -6.99
N LEU A 17 -2.13 4.59 -6.91
CA LEU A 17 -3.22 3.62 -6.74
C LEU A 17 -3.64 3.43 -5.28
N ASN A 18 -2.69 3.39 -4.34
CA ASN A 18 -2.95 3.14 -2.92
C ASN A 18 -2.32 4.18 -1.99
N GLY A 19 -1.54 5.13 -2.51
CA GLY A 19 -0.75 6.05 -1.70
C GLY A 19 -1.59 7.17 -1.09
N LEU A 20 -1.47 7.34 0.23
CA LEU A 20 -1.95 8.50 0.96
C LEU A 20 -0.75 9.25 1.55
N TYR A 21 -0.72 10.55 1.30
CA TYR A 21 0.34 11.44 1.74
C TYR A 21 -0.26 12.57 2.58
N LEU A 22 0.45 12.97 3.63
CA LEU A 22 0.25 14.22 4.33
C LEU A 22 0.96 15.35 3.59
N ASN A 23 0.42 16.56 3.64
CA ASN A 23 1.14 17.75 3.19
C ASN A 23 2.06 18.23 4.32
N MET A 24 3.15 17.49 4.52
CA MET A 24 4.06 17.57 5.64
C MET A 24 5.03 18.75 5.50
N HIS A 25 5.22 19.50 6.59
CA HIS A 25 6.21 20.55 6.66
C HIS A 25 7.62 19.99 6.37
N ALA A 26 8.42 20.74 5.62
CA ALA A 26 9.77 20.37 5.17
C ALA A 26 9.89 19.18 4.19
N ARG A 27 8.80 18.47 3.87
CA ARG A 27 8.77 17.51 2.75
C ARG A 27 8.08 18.11 1.53
N GLU A 28 6.88 18.66 1.71
CA GLU A 28 6.16 19.36 0.65
C GLU A 28 6.50 20.85 0.64
N ARG A 29 6.58 21.46 -0.56
CA ARG A 29 6.94 22.88 -0.75
C ARG A 29 6.05 23.84 0.04
N GLN A 30 4.77 23.51 0.19
CA GLN A 30 3.77 24.27 0.96
C GLN A 30 3.18 23.41 2.08
N GLY A 31 4.02 22.54 2.67
CA GLY A 31 3.65 21.67 3.77
C GLY A 31 3.11 22.44 4.98
N ILE A 32 1.96 22.00 5.49
CA ILE A 32 1.26 22.64 6.62
C ILE A 32 1.09 21.72 7.83
N VAL A 33 1.34 20.42 7.68
CA VAL A 33 1.22 19.45 8.78
C VAL A 33 2.58 19.28 9.46
N THR A 34 2.63 19.47 10.77
CA THR A 34 3.86 19.29 11.55
C THR A 34 4.16 17.79 11.73
N PRO A 35 5.40 17.33 11.49
CA PRO A 35 5.80 15.96 11.81
C PRO A 35 5.59 15.59 13.29
N GLY A 36 5.38 14.30 13.56
CA GLY A 36 5.17 13.77 14.92
C GLY A 36 3.69 13.72 15.28
N ALA A 37 3.34 14.14 16.50
CA ALA A 37 2.01 13.90 17.07
C ALA A 37 0.84 14.46 16.24
N GLU A 38 1.02 15.60 15.56
CA GLU A 38 -0.01 16.16 14.67
C GLU A 38 -0.25 15.26 13.46
N ALA A 39 0.82 14.84 12.78
CA ALA A 39 0.78 13.91 11.66
C ALA A 39 0.15 12.56 12.05
N ASP A 40 0.59 11.98 13.18
CA ASP A 40 0.08 10.70 13.67
C ASP A 40 -1.42 10.76 14.00
N ALA A 41 -1.86 11.85 14.62
CA ALA A 41 -3.27 12.06 14.93
C ALA A 41 -4.11 12.21 13.65
N LEU A 42 -3.60 12.94 12.65
CA LEU A 42 -4.25 13.11 11.38
C LEU A 42 -4.34 11.79 10.59
N LEU A 43 -3.29 10.97 10.57
CA LEU A 43 -3.33 9.65 9.92
C LEU A 43 -4.37 8.73 10.57
N LYS A 44 -4.47 8.73 11.90
CA LYS A 44 -5.51 7.98 12.63
C LYS A 44 -6.91 8.47 12.28
N GLU A 45 -7.13 9.79 12.28
CA GLU A 45 -8.41 10.39 11.88
C GLU A 45 -8.79 9.98 10.45
N ILE A 46 -7.86 10.08 9.50
CA ILE A 46 -8.11 9.71 8.10
C ILE A 46 -8.39 8.21 7.98
N ARG A 47 -7.60 7.35 8.63
CA ARG A 47 -7.82 5.90 8.65
C ARG A 47 -9.23 5.55 9.13
N GLU A 48 -9.65 6.11 10.25
CA GLU A 48 -10.99 5.86 10.82
C GLU A 48 -12.09 6.27 9.83
N LYS A 49 -11.97 7.48 9.25
CA LYS A 49 -12.95 7.98 8.27
C LYS A 49 -12.99 7.14 6.99
N LEU A 50 -11.83 6.75 6.45
CA LEU A 50 -11.74 5.92 5.25
C LEU A 50 -12.36 4.53 5.49
N LEU A 51 -12.07 3.90 6.63
CA LEU A 51 -12.64 2.60 7.00
C LEU A 51 -14.16 2.66 7.28
N ALA A 52 -14.69 3.85 7.58
CA ALA A 52 -16.11 4.08 7.77
C ALA A 52 -16.88 4.32 6.45
N VAL A 53 -16.19 4.55 5.32
CA VAL A 53 -16.86 4.78 4.03
C VAL A 53 -17.66 3.54 3.61
N ARG A 54 -18.91 3.75 3.23
CA ARG A 54 -19.82 2.72 2.71
C ARG A 54 -20.32 3.16 1.34
N ASP A 55 -20.43 2.20 0.45
CA ASP A 55 -21.10 2.40 -0.84
C ASP A 55 -22.61 2.58 -0.59
N PRO A 56 -23.24 3.68 -1.05
CA PRO A 56 -24.65 3.95 -0.80
C PRO A 56 -25.60 2.97 -1.51
N ILE A 57 -25.14 2.24 -2.53
CA ILE A 57 -25.97 1.32 -3.32
C ILE A 57 -26.16 -0.02 -2.59
N ASN A 58 -25.08 -0.57 -2.01
CA ASN A 58 -25.07 -1.93 -1.45
C ASN A 58 -24.61 -1.98 0.02
N ASN A 59 -24.24 -0.84 0.60
CA ASN A 59 -23.76 -0.68 1.97
C ASN A 59 -22.48 -1.49 2.30
N LEU A 60 -21.70 -1.89 1.29
CA LEU A 60 -20.41 -2.54 1.49
C LEU A 60 -19.33 -1.52 1.89
N PRO A 61 -18.34 -1.91 2.69
CA PRO A 61 -17.16 -1.09 2.92
C PRO A 61 -16.39 -0.92 1.61
N VAL A 62 -16.04 0.33 1.25
CA VAL A 62 -15.23 0.63 0.06
C VAL A 62 -13.75 0.36 0.34
N ILE A 63 -13.31 0.67 1.55
CA ILE A 63 -11.94 0.50 2.04
C ILE A 63 -12.00 -0.43 3.25
N THR A 64 -11.20 -1.48 3.24
CA THR A 64 -11.14 -2.49 4.31
C THR A 64 -9.87 -2.40 5.15
N ARG A 65 -8.85 -1.69 4.64
CA ARG A 65 -7.55 -1.61 5.29
C ARG A 65 -6.89 -0.26 5.04
N VAL A 66 -6.17 0.24 6.04
CA VAL A 66 -5.24 1.35 5.89
C VAL A 66 -4.03 1.05 6.78
N ASP A 67 -2.87 0.86 6.15
CA ASP A 67 -1.61 0.61 6.84
C ASP A 67 -0.76 1.87 6.89
N PHE A 68 -0.17 2.18 8.04
CA PHE A 68 0.80 3.27 8.11
C PHE A 68 2.15 2.78 7.60
N ALA A 69 2.78 3.55 6.71
CA ALA A 69 4.04 3.14 6.11
C ALA A 69 5.15 2.94 7.17
N ALA A 70 5.13 3.74 8.23
CA ALA A 70 6.04 3.61 9.37
C ALA A 70 5.97 2.24 10.07
N ASP A 71 4.85 1.52 9.97
CA ASP A 71 4.66 0.20 10.58
C ASP A 71 5.05 -0.96 9.65
N VAL A 72 5.00 -0.75 8.32
CA VAL A 72 5.08 -1.84 7.33
C VAL A 72 6.29 -1.75 6.39
N TYR A 73 6.81 -0.55 6.16
CA TYR A 73 8.00 -0.36 5.32
C TYR A 73 9.28 -0.52 6.13
N GLN A 74 10.30 -1.06 5.46
CA GLN A 74 11.59 -1.38 6.07
C GLN A 74 12.72 -0.99 5.13
N GLY A 75 13.91 -0.82 5.70
CA GLY A 75 15.11 -0.49 4.94
C GLY A 75 15.32 1.01 4.72
N PRO A 76 16.39 1.38 4.01
CA PRO A 76 16.89 2.76 3.93
C PRO A 76 15.94 3.74 3.22
N TYR A 77 14.99 3.23 2.42
CA TYR A 77 14.05 4.04 1.65
C TYR A 77 12.63 4.02 2.22
N ALA A 78 12.43 3.52 3.46
CA ALA A 78 11.12 3.38 4.06
C ALA A 78 10.34 4.70 4.21
N HIS A 79 11.05 5.83 4.21
CA HIS A 79 10.48 7.18 4.36
C HIS A 79 10.28 7.93 3.04
N ASP A 80 10.66 7.34 1.91
CA ASP A 80 10.52 7.98 0.59
C ASP A 80 9.13 7.74 -0.03
N GLY A 81 8.33 6.87 0.60
CA GLY A 81 7.01 6.45 0.14
C GLY A 81 5.85 7.30 0.68
N PRO A 82 4.61 6.82 0.48
CA PRO A 82 3.42 7.40 1.13
C PRO A 82 3.50 7.30 2.65
N ASP A 83 2.71 8.09 3.36
CA ASP A 83 2.56 7.99 4.81
C ASP A 83 1.63 6.83 5.22
N ALA A 84 0.69 6.49 4.34
CA ALA A 84 -0.17 5.34 4.51
C ALA A 84 -0.58 4.70 3.18
N LEU A 85 -0.93 3.42 3.24
CA LEU A 85 -1.41 2.60 2.13
C LEU A 85 -2.89 2.31 2.31
N VAL A 86 -3.71 2.69 1.35
CA VAL A 86 -5.15 2.43 1.32
C VAL A 86 -5.43 1.09 0.65
N GLY A 87 -6.06 0.16 1.36
CA GLY A 87 -6.52 -1.13 0.84
C GLY A 87 -8.02 -1.12 0.53
N TYR A 88 -8.35 -1.13 -0.75
CA TYR A 88 -9.74 -1.20 -1.24
C TYR A 88 -10.34 -2.61 -1.06
N ASN A 89 -11.65 -2.67 -0.87
CA ASN A 89 -12.40 -3.91 -0.84
C ASN A 89 -12.54 -4.55 -2.24
N ARG A 90 -12.96 -5.81 -2.32
CA ARG A 90 -13.29 -6.49 -3.58
C ARG A 90 -14.33 -5.70 -4.37
N GLY A 91 -14.03 -5.45 -5.65
CA GLY A 91 -14.88 -4.66 -6.54
C GLY A 91 -14.61 -3.15 -6.50
N TYR A 92 -13.73 -2.67 -5.61
CA TYR A 92 -13.36 -1.26 -5.50
C TYR A 92 -11.89 -1.05 -5.83
N ARG A 93 -11.58 0.16 -6.31
CA ARG A 93 -10.21 0.61 -6.66
C ARG A 93 -10.17 2.14 -6.66
N ALA A 94 -8.97 2.70 -6.72
CA ALA A 94 -8.81 4.11 -7.09
C ALA A 94 -9.34 4.37 -8.52
N GLY A 95 -10.05 5.47 -8.69
CA GLY A 95 -10.56 5.91 -9.99
C GLY A 95 -9.44 6.37 -10.93
N TRP A 96 -9.60 6.17 -12.24
CA TRP A 96 -8.55 6.48 -13.23
C TRP A 96 -8.13 7.94 -13.26
N LYS A 97 -9.04 8.86 -12.93
CA LYS A 97 -8.74 10.29 -12.87
C LYS A 97 -7.99 10.64 -11.59
N THR A 98 -8.32 10.01 -10.47
CA THR A 98 -7.74 10.33 -9.16
C THR A 98 -6.29 9.88 -9.04
N ILE A 99 -5.93 8.77 -9.69
CA ILE A 99 -4.53 8.28 -9.70
C ILE A 99 -3.58 9.28 -10.37
N LEU A 100 -4.09 10.12 -11.27
CA LEU A 100 -3.34 11.19 -11.96
C LEU A 100 -3.42 12.54 -11.21
N GLY A 101 -4.06 12.58 -10.05
CA GLY A 101 -4.21 13.77 -9.21
C GLY A 101 -5.36 14.69 -9.61
N ALA A 102 -6.38 14.20 -10.32
CA ALA A 102 -7.64 14.93 -10.53
C ALA A 102 -8.66 14.66 -9.43
N PHE A 103 -9.60 15.58 -9.25
CA PHE A 103 -10.64 15.53 -8.20
C PHE A 103 -12.02 15.59 -8.85
N PRO A 104 -12.56 14.46 -9.35
CA PRO A 104 -13.92 14.43 -9.86
C PRO A 104 -14.94 14.72 -8.75
N PRO A 105 -16.14 15.23 -9.09
CA PRO A 105 -17.18 15.53 -8.10
C PRO A 105 -17.77 14.28 -7.45
N ASP A 106 -17.82 13.18 -8.21
CA ASP A 106 -18.35 11.91 -7.73
C ASP A 106 -17.29 11.18 -6.90
N ILE A 107 -17.71 10.70 -5.71
CA ILE A 107 -16.84 9.96 -4.79
C ILE A 107 -16.65 8.51 -5.27
N LEU A 108 -17.70 7.93 -5.86
CA LEU A 108 -17.73 6.58 -6.42
C LEU A 108 -18.33 6.66 -7.83
N GLU A 109 -17.72 5.94 -8.77
CA GLU A 109 -18.20 5.81 -10.15
C GLU A 109 -18.03 4.36 -10.63
N ASP A 110 -18.95 3.89 -11.47
CA ASP A 110 -18.82 2.57 -12.08
C ASP A 110 -17.68 2.55 -13.11
N ASN A 111 -16.76 1.61 -12.98
CA ASN A 111 -15.72 1.41 -13.97
C ASN A 111 -16.22 0.50 -15.10
N THR A 112 -16.75 1.12 -16.15
CA THR A 112 -17.25 0.44 -17.36
C THR A 112 -16.17 0.18 -18.43
N ASN A 113 -14.91 0.50 -18.12
CA ASN A 113 -13.79 0.26 -19.03
C ASN A 113 -13.50 -1.25 -19.17
N PRO A 114 -13.14 -1.76 -20.36
CA PRO A 114 -12.65 -3.13 -20.52
C PRO A 114 -11.49 -3.50 -19.57
N TRP A 115 -10.64 -2.53 -19.22
CA TRP A 115 -9.67 -2.65 -18.14
C TRP A 115 -10.31 -2.20 -16.82
N SER A 116 -11.12 -3.08 -16.23
CA SER A 116 -11.91 -2.75 -15.04
C SER A 116 -11.26 -3.13 -13.71
N GLY A 117 -10.28 -4.04 -13.71
CA GLY A 117 -9.66 -4.60 -12.51
C GLY A 117 -8.15 -4.37 -12.42
N ASP A 118 -7.65 -4.27 -11.19
CA ASP A 118 -6.25 -4.49 -10.84
C ASP A 118 -6.15 -5.18 -9.48
N HIS A 119 -4.92 -5.38 -8.99
CA HIS A 119 -4.62 -5.99 -7.68
C HIS A 119 -4.18 -4.93 -6.65
N CYS A 120 -4.36 -3.64 -6.96
CA CYS A 120 -3.99 -2.52 -6.11
C CYS A 120 -5.10 -2.26 -5.08
N MET A 121 -5.33 -3.26 -4.25
CA MET A 121 -6.41 -3.33 -3.27
C MET A 121 -5.88 -3.83 -1.91
N ASP A 122 -6.76 -4.12 -0.95
CA ASP A 122 -6.36 -4.79 0.29
C ASP A 122 -5.70 -6.14 -0.03
N TYR A 123 -4.40 -6.25 0.22
CA TYR A 123 -3.59 -7.42 -0.14
C TYR A 123 -4.09 -8.70 0.54
N THR A 124 -4.80 -8.59 1.66
CA THR A 124 -5.36 -9.76 2.37
C THR A 124 -6.53 -10.39 1.63
N LEU A 125 -7.18 -9.64 0.72
CA LEU A 125 -8.30 -10.12 -0.11
C LEU A 125 -7.82 -10.74 -1.44
N VAL A 126 -6.55 -10.57 -1.78
CA VAL A 126 -5.85 -11.07 -2.97
C VAL A 126 -4.51 -11.71 -2.58
N PRO A 127 -4.53 -12.82 -1.81
CA PRO A 127 -3.29 -13.46 -1.37
C PRO A 127 -2.50 -14.01 -2.56
N GLY A 128 -1.18 -13.84 -2.51
CA GLY A 128 -0.27 -14.50 -3.45
C GLY A 128 -0.31 -16.02 -3.30
N VAL A 129 -0.10 -16.72 -4.41
CA VAL A 129 -0.02 -18.19 -4.42
C VAL A 129 1.37 -18.61 -4.89
N LEU A 130 1.99 -19.52 -4.15
CA LEU A 130 3.23 -20.20 -4.53
C LEU A 130 2.92 -21.65 -4.85
N LEU A 131 3.25 -22.08 -6.06
CA LEU A 131 3.07 -23.45 -6.53
C LEU A 131 4.44 -24.08 -6.76
N SER A 132 4.61 -25.32 -6.28
CA SER A 132 5.86 -26.06 -6.37
C SER A 132 5.57 -27.55 -6.53
N ASN A 133 6.41 -28.24 -7.30
CA ASN A 133 6.43 -29.71 -7.38
C ASN A 133 7.34 -30.34 -6.30
N ARG A 134 7.88 -29.52 -5.39
CA ARG A 134 8.65 -29.88 -4.21
C ARG A 134 7.97 -29.33 -2.96
N ASP A 135 8.16 -30.00 -1.84
CA ASP A 135 7.63 -29.55 -0.57
C ASP A 135 8.22 -28.19 -0.16
N ILE A 136 7.35 -27.26 0.21
CA ILE A 136 7.72 -25.95 0.74
C ILE A 136 7.94 -26.10 2.25
N ALA A 137 9.15 -25.78 2.70
CA ALA A 137 9.56 -25.90 4.11
C ALA A 137 9.33 -24.59 4.90
N ALA A 138 9.26 -23.45 4.23
CA ALA A 138 8.99 -22.16 4.87
C ALA A 138 7.56 -22.12 5.44
N ALA A 139 7.43 -21.72 6.71
CA ALA A 139 6.13 -21.66 7.40
C ALA A 139 5.26 -20.50 6.92
N THR A 140 5.89 -19.36 6.60
CA THR A 140 5.23 -18.16 6.08
C THR A 140 5.97 -17.63 4.85
N PRO A 141 5.83 -18.28 3.67
CA PRO A 141 6.48 -17.83 2.45
C PRO A 141 6.05 -16.41 2.07
N ALA A 142 7.01 -15.58 1.66
CA ALA A 142 6.78 -14.22 1.22
C ALA A 142 7.35 -14.00 -0.20
N LEU A 143 6.91 -12.94 -0.86
CA LEU A 143 7.45 -12.56 -2.18
C LEU A 143 8.98 -12.35 -2.14
N THR A 144 9.49 -11.85 -1.02
CA THR A 144 10.94 -11.64 -0.80
C THR A 144 11.74 -12.93 -0.79
N ASP A 145 11.10 -14.09 -0.61
CA ASP A 145 11.76 -15.40 -0.58
C ASP A 145 12.02 -15.98 -1.97
N ILE A 146 11.37 -15.44 -3.02
CA ILE A 146 11.50 -15.95 -4.39
C ILE A 146 12.94 -15.81 -4.90
N ALA A 147 13.54 -14.64 -4.78
CA ALA A 147 14.91 -14.42 -5.26
C ALA A 147 15.96 -15.27 -4.51
N PRO A 148 15.97 -15.30 -3.16
CA PRO A 148 16.81 -16.24 -2.40
C PRO A 148 16.60 -17.71 -2.76
N THR A 149 15.36 -18.13 -3.02
CA THR A 149 15.04 -19.50 -3.46
C THR A 149 15.74 -19.80 -4.79
N ILE A 150 15.58 -18.92 -5.78
CA ILE A 150 16.22 -19.08 -7.10
C ILE A 150 17.74 -19.16 -6.94
N LEU A 151 18.36 -18.25 -6.20
CA LEU A 151 19.81 -18.27 -5.99
C LEU A 151 20.29 -19.59 -5.37
N ALA A 152 19.59 -20.07 -4.34
CA ALA A 152 19.92 -21.33 -3.68
C ALA A 152 19.85 -22.53 -4.64
N GLU A 153 18.85 -22.58 -5.52
CA GLU A 153 18.69 -23.65 -6.52
C GLU A 153 19.82 -23.65 -7.57
N PHE A 154 20.42 -22.49 -7.86
CA PHE A 154 21.60 -22.39 -8.73
C PHE A 154 22.94 -22.53 -7.96
N GLY A 155 22.92 -22.81 -6.65
CA GLY A 155 24.13 -22.87 -5.83
C GLY A 155 24.84 -21.52 -5.65
N ILE A 156 24.14 -20.41 -5.87
CA ILE A 156 24.65 -19.05 -5.72
C ILE A 156 24.38 -18.55 -4.31
N ALA A 157 25.40 -18.01 -3.65
CA ALA A 157 25.25 -17.47 -2.31
C ALA A 157 24.34 -16.23 -2.30
N LYS A 158 23.38 -16.19 -1.37
CA LYS A 158 22.53 -15.02 -1.12
C LYS A 158 23.38 -13.83 -0.65
N PRO A 159 23.25 -12.62 -1.24
CA PRO A 159 23.85 -11.41 -0.69
C PRO A 159 23.39 -11.14 0.75
N LYS A 160 24.27 -10.55 1.57
CA LYS A 160 23.98 -10.29 2.99
C LYS A 160 22.78 -9.37 3.20
N ASP A 161 22.63 -8.36 2.34
CA ASP A 161 21.58 -7.35 2.46
C ASP A 161 20.27 -7.76 1.75
N MET A 162 20.23 -8.95 1.15
CA MET A 162 19.01 -9.47 0.51
C MET A 162 18.06 -10.05 1.55
N MET A 163 16.86 -9.48 1.60
CA MET A 163 15.76 -9.99 2.44
C MET A 163 15.27 -11.35 1.97
N GLY A 164 14.60 -12.06 2.89
CA GLY A 164 14.02 -13.38 2.63
C GLY A 164 15.02 -14.52 2.68
N GLN A 165 14.52 -15.73 2.50
CA GLN A 165 15.28 -16.98 2.49
C GLN A 165 14.68 -17.97 1.50
N SER A 166 15.40 -19.06 1.21
CA SER A 166 14.83 -20.07 0.31
C SER A 166 13.61 -20.72 0.95
N VAL A 167 12.51 -20.84 0.21
CA VAL A 167 11.27 -21.49 0.66
C VAL A 167 11.42 -23.01 0.85
N PHE A 168 12.49 -23.60 0.31
CA PHE A 168 12.82 -25.02 0.46
C PHE A 168 13.74 -25.31 1.66
N GLN A 169 14.20 -24.27 2.34
CA GLN A 169 14.96 -24.40 3.58
C GLN A 169 14.02 -24.07 4.76
N PRO A 170 14.13 -24.80 5.88
CA PRO A 170 13.40 -24.42 7.08
C PRO A 170 13.88 -23.05 7.56
N ASP A 171 12.97 -22.30 8.18
CA ASP A 171 13.30 -20.98 8.73
C ASP A 171 14.47 -21.13 9.71
N LEU A 172 15.63 -20.57 9.37
CA LEU A 172 16.79 -20.53 10.27
C LEU A 172 16.51 -19.45 11.33
N ALA A 173 15.65 -19.79 12.29
CA ALA A 173 15.30 -19.10 13.53
C ALA A 173 15.00 -17.59 13.46
N LYS A 174 13.74 -17.23 13.70
CA LYS A 174 13.43 -16.05 14.53
C LYS A 174 13.38 -16.52 15.99
N HIS A 175 14.49 -16.37 16.71
CA HIS A 175 14.49 -16.35 18.18
C HIS A 175 14.59 -14.89 18.64
#